data_AF-A0A0F2LKT6-F1
#
_entry.id   AF-A0A0F2LKT6-F1
#
_cell.length_a   1.000
_cell.length_b   1.000
_cell.length_c   1.000
_cell.angle_alpha   90.00
_cell.angle_beta   90.00
_cell.angle_gamma   90.00
#
_symmetry.space_group_name_H-M   'P 1'
#
loop_
_entity.id
_entity.type
_entity.pdbx_description
1 polymer ?
#
loop_
_entity_poly.entity_id
_entity_poly.type
_entity_poly.pdbx_seq_one_letter_code
_entity_poly.pdbx_strand_id
1 'polypeptide(L)'
;MAIDENRVREIVKEELESYFVKALAESVKELNLISQDLRQRQSAYDAKLDQALKELGELKEFVKNLAKVSEENTRATIELRKVSEENTRAIQELRKQTEENTKAIQELRKQTEENTRAIARLERAVEKLVKAVDSLNNRVGGLENTFGLVIEDLVREKLPSWFRQQGVEVKEVSGKVVQFENKHLEFDFYVEQGNKVYLGEVKVTLRERDVKRFYSKVELAKKVLKDKEVVPVLVYRFKAKKEIPKELAKAYGIKLLKYMKGGVFVEV
;
A
#
# COMPACT_ATOMS: atom_id res chain seq x y z
N MET A 1 117.20 21.21 -111.27
CA MET A 1 115.92 21.91 -111.46
C MET A 1 115.65 22.66 -110.16
N ALA A 2 115.65 24.00 -110.20
CA ALA A 2 115.49 24.82 -108.99
C ALA A 2 114.05 24.72 -108.48
N ILE A 3 113.88 24.43 -107.19
CA ILE A 3 112.58 24.47 -106.54
C ILE A 3 112.23 25.95 -106.35
N ASP A 4 111.08 26.39 -106.87
CA ASP A 4 110.55 27.73 -106.63
C ASP A 4 110.03 27.82 -105.19
N GLU A 5 110.88 28.28 -104.28
CA GLU A 5 110.57 28.41 -102.85
C GLU A 5 109.33 29.27 -102.59
N ASN A 6 109.03 30.25 -103.44
CA ASN A 6 107.84 31.10 -103.26
C ASN A 6 106.57 30.30 -103.52
N ARG A 7 106.57 29.45 -104.58
CA ARG A 7 105.41 28.60 -104.89
C ARG A 7 105.19 27.52 -103.82
N VAL A 8 106.26 26.96 -103.26
CA VAL A 8 106.16 26.00 -102.14
C VAL A 8 105.63 26.67 -100.87
N ARG A 9 106.08 27.88 -100.54
CA ARG A 9 105.55 28.64 -99.37
C ARG A 9 104.08 28.99 -99.52
N GLU A 10 103.64 29.33 -100.73
CA GLU A 10 102.25 29.66 -101.03
C GLU A 10 101.35 28.43 -100.88
N ILE A 11 101.74 27.28 -101.44
CA ILE A 11 101.01 26.01 -101.28
C ILE A 11 100.94 25.58 -99.81
N VAL A 12 102.06 25.65 -99.07
CA VAL A 12 102.07 25.31 -97.64
C VAL A 12 101.16 26.24 -96.84
N LYS A 13 101.12 27.54 -97.16
CA LYS A 13 100.23 28.50 -96.51
C LYS A 13 98.76 28.20 -96.80
N GLU A 14 98.40 27.93 -98.06
CA GLU A 14 97.03 27.56 -98.46
C GLU A 14 96.58 26.24 -97.83
N GLU A 15 97.44 25.23 -97.77
CA GLU A 15 97.16 23.95 -97.11
C GLU A 15 96.97 24.12 -95.59
N LEU A 16 97.83 24.92 -94.94
CA LEU A 16 97.69 25.25 -93.52
C LEU A 16 96.41 26.03 -93.25
N GLU A 17 96.08 27.05 -94.05
CA GLU A 17 94.84 27.81 -93.93
C GLU A 17 93.61 26.91 -94.13
N SER A 18 93.63 26.01 -95.12
CA SER A 18 92.54 25.05 -95.33
C SER A 18 92.38 24.08 -94.17
N TYR A 19 93.48 23.57 -93.62
CA TYR A 19 93.48 22.71 -92.44
C TYR A 19 92.90 23.44 -91.21
N PHE A 20 93.37 24.66 -90.94
CA PHE A 20 92.86 25.46 -89.82
C PHE A 20 91.38 25.80 -89.97
N VAL A 21 90.92 26.19 -91.17
CA VAL A 21 89.51 26.49 -91.42
C VAL A 21 88.62 25.27 -91.20
N LYS A 22 89.05 24.08 -91.66
CA LYS A 22 88.33 22.82 -91.42
C LYS A 22 88.27 22.46 -89.93
N ALA A 23 89.39 22.50 -89.24
CA ALA A 23 89.46 22.21 -87.80
C ALA A 23 88.59 23.20 -86.98
N LEU A 24 88.62 24.49 -87.33
CA LEU A 24 87.79 25.51 -86.70
C LEU A 24 86.30 25.27 -86.96
N ALA A 25 85.93 24.90 -88.20
CA ALA A 25 84.55 24.58 -88.56
C ALA A 25 84.02 23.35 -87.80
N GLU A 26 84.85 22.31 -87.62
CA GLU A 26 84.52 21.14 -86.80
C GLU A 26 84.33 21.52 -85.33
N SER A 27 85.24 22.30 -84.74
CA SER A 27 85.10 22.77 -83.35
C SER A 27 83.85 23.63 -83.15
N VAL A 28 83.51 24.52 -84.10
CA VAL A 28 82.28 25.32 -84.04
C VAL A 28 81.04 24.43 -84.12
N LYS A 29 81.07 23.37 -84.94
CA LYS A 29 79.98 22.40 -85.02
C LYS A 29 79.79 21.65 -83.70
N GLU A 30 80.87 21.19 -83.08
CA GLU A 30 80.81 20.55 -81.75
C GLU A 30 80.29 21.50 -80.67
N LEU A 31 80.77 22.75 -80.64
CA LEU A 31 80.28 23.77 -79.70
C LEU A 31 78.77 24.04 -79.87
N ASN A 32 78.28 24.07 -81.11
CA ASN A 32 76.85 24.23 -81.38
C ASN A 32 76.04 23.04 -80.87
N LEU A 33 76.53 21.80 -81.06
CA LEU A 33 75.88 20.60 -80.52
C LEU A 33 75.83 20.61 -78.99
N ILE A 34 76.94 20.96 -78.34
CA ILE A 34 77.00 21.10 -76.88
C ILE A 34 76.03 22.20 -76.41
N SER A 35 76.00 23.35 -77.08
CA SER A 35 75.08 24.44 -76.74
C SER A 35 73.61 24.01 -76.84
N GLN A 36 73.26 23.22 -77.86
CA GLN A 36 71.92 22.66 -78.01
C GLN A 36 71.57 21.65 -76.90
N ASP A 37 72.47 20.72 -76.58
CA ASP A 37 72.28 19.78 -75.46
C ASP A 37 72.12 20.51 -74.12
N LEU A 38 72.95 21.54 -73.87
CA LEU A 38 72.83 22.36 -72.67
C LEU A 38 71.47 23.09 -72.59
N ARG A 39 70.98 23.66 -73.70
CA ARG A 39 69.65 24.30 -73.74
C ARG A 39 68.53 23.29 -73.48
N GLN A 40 68.62 22.08 -74.04
CA GLN A 40 67.64 21.02 -73.81
C GLN A 40 67.62 20.57 -72.35
N ARG A 41 68.80 20.36 -71.75
CA ARG A 41 68.93 20.02 -70.33
C ARG A 41 68.40 21.13 -69.43
N GLN A 42 68.70 22.39 -69.75
CA GLN A 42 68.19 23.54 -69.01
C GLN A 42 66.65 23.57 -69.04
N SER A 43 66.05 23.42 -70.23
CA SER A 43 64.60 23.35 -70.37
C SER A 43 63.98 22.16 -69.62
N ALA A 44 64.66 21.00 -69.60
CA ALA A 44 64.20 19.84 -68.84
C ALA A 44 64.29 20.05 -67.31
N TYR A 45 65.32 20.76 -66.83
CA TYR A 45 65.44 21.14 -65.42
C TYR A 45 64.38 22.17 -65.01
N ASP A 46 64.13 23.17 -65.84
CA ASP A 46 63.09 24.17 -65.60
C ASP A 46 61.71 23.51 -65.48
N ALA A 47 61.39 22.58 -66.40
CA ALA A 47 60.13 21.82 -66.34
C ALA A 47 60.00 20.96 -65.07
N LYS A 48 61.09 20.32 -64.63
CA LYS A 48 61.11 19.57 -63.36
C LYS A 48 60.96 20.48 -62.15
N LEU A 49 61.56 21.67 -62.18
CA LEU A 49 61.44 22.66 -61.12
C LEU A 49 60.01 23.17 -61.01
N ASP A 50 59.36 23.50 -62.14
CA ASP A 50 57.97 23.93 -62.17
C ASP A 50 57.03 22.85 -61.62
N GLN A 51 57.26 21.57 -61.99
CA GLN A 51 56.50 20.46 -61.43
C GLN A 51 56.70 20.33 -59.91
N ALA A 52 57.94 20.37 -59.43
CA ALA A 52 58.26 20.28 -58.00
C ALA A 52 57.64 21.44 -57.20
N LEU A 53 57.63 22.66 -57.75
CA LEU A 53 56.98 23.82 -57.13
C LEU A 53 55.46 23.64 -57.04
N LYS A 54 54.82 23.05 -58.05
CA LYS A 54 53.39 22.74 -58.02
C LYS A 54 53.07 21.69 -56.93
N GLU A 55 53.81 20.59 -56.90
CA GLU A 55 53.66 19.54 -55.89
C GLU A 55 53.89 20.08 -54.47
N LEU A 56 54.87 20.96 -54.29
CA LEU A 56 55.12 21.65 -53.02
C LEU A 56 53.94 22.53 -52.58
N GLY A 57 53.29 23.20 -53.53
CA GLY A 57 52.08 23.98 -53.28
C GLY A 57 50.91 23.12 -52.79
N GLU A 58 50.67 21.98 -53.45
CA GLU A 58 49.64 21.02 -53.07
C GLU A 58 49.91 20.41 -51.67
N LEU A 59 51.17 20.04 -51.41
CA LEU A 59 51.59 19.52 -50.10
C LEU A 59 51.39 20.55 -48.99
N LYS A 60 51.70 21.82 -49.24
CA LYS A 60 51.50 22.90 -48.25
C LYS A 60 50.04 23.07 -47.87
N GLU A 61 49.12 23.02 -48.84
CA GLU A 61 47.69 23.08 -48.56
C GLU A 61 47.19 21.82 -47.82
N PHE A 62 47.70 20.64 -48.18
CA PHE A 62 47.40 19.41 -47.46
C PHE A 62 47.83 19.47 -45.98
N VAL A 63 49.06 19.92 -45.70
CA VAL A 63 49.58 20.09 -44.33
C VAL A 63 48.75 21.10 -43.54
N LYS A 64 48.33 22.20 -44.17
CA LYS A 64 47.46 23.20 -43.53
C LYS A 64 46.09 22.63 -43.17
N ASN A 65 45.51 21.80 -44.02
CA ASN A 65 44.24 21.13 -43.74
C ASN A 65 44.38 20.08 -42.62
N LEU A 66 45.47 19.30 -42.62
CA LEU A 66 45.78 18.38 -41.52
C LEU A 66 45.93 19.09 -40.18
N ALA A 67 46.59 20.25 -40.15
CA ALA A 67 46.74 21.05 -38.94
C ALA A 67 45.38 21.49 -38.37
N LYS A 68 44.45 21.94 -39.23
CA LYS A 68 43.08 22.31 -38.82
C LYS A 68 42.31 21.13 -38.24
N VAL A 69 42.30 19.99 -38.93
CA VAL A 69 41.62 18.77 -38.45
C VAL A 69 42.22 18.29 -37.13
N SER A 70 43.54 18.37 -36.97
CA SER A 70 44.23 18.01 -35.72
C SER A 70 43.80 18.92 -34.55
N GLU A 71 43.65 20.22 -34.79
CA GLU A 71 43.15 21.16 -33.78
C GLU A 71 41.70 20.86 -33.39
N GLU A 72 40.82 20.61 -34.37
CA GLU A 72 39.43 20.23 -34.14
C GLU A 72 39.31 18.94 -33.33
N ASN A 73 40.08 17.92 -33.69
CA ASN A 73 40.14 16.66 -32.93
C ASN A 73 40.62 16.86 -31.50
N THR A 74 41.59 17.76 -31.29
CA THR A 74 42.09 18.10 -29.95
C THR A 74 40.98 18.73 -29.10
N ARG A 75 40.21 19.67 -29.69
CA ARG A 75 39.07 20.31 -29.01
C ARG A 75 37.98 19.28 -28.67
N ALA A 76 37.61 18.42 -29.61
CA ALA A 76 36.62 17.37 -29.38
C ALA A 76 37.05 16.40 -28.28
N THR A 77 38.34 16.05 -28.23
CA THR A 77 38.90 15.19 -27.17
C THR A 77 38.81 15.85 -25.79
N ILE A 78 39.04 17.16 -25.70
CA ILE A 78 38.90 17.91 -24.43
C ILE A 78 37.44 17.92 -23.97
N GLU A 79 36.49 18.15 -24.87
CA GLU A 79 35.06 18.14 -24.55
C GLU A 79 34.59 16.75 -24.10
N LEU A 80 34.99 15.70 -24.80
CA LEU A 80 34.69 14.31 -24.40
C LEU A 80 35.24 13.98 -23.01
N ARG A 81 36.44 14.46 -22.68
CA ARG A 81 37.00 14.28 -21.32
C ARG A 81 36.16 14.97 -20.26
N LYS A 82 35.72 16.21 -20.50
CA LYS A 82 34.86 16.94 -19.56
C LYS A 82 33.54 16.21 -19.31
N VAL A 83 32.85 15.79 -20.38
CA VAL A 83 31.60 15.02 -20.27
C VAL A 83 31.83 13.69 -19.56
N SER A 84 32.95 13.02 -19.82
CA SER A 84 33.30 11.77 -19.12
C SER A 84 33.53 11.98 -17.62
N GLU A 85 34.17 13.08 -17.22
CA GLU A 85 34.36 13.43 -15.81
C GLU A 85 33.03 13.76 -15.12
N GLU A 86 32.16 14.53 -15.77
CA GLU A 86 30.82 14.85 -15.26
C GLU A 86 29.97 13.58 -15.10
N ASN A 87 29.96 12.70 -16.09
CA ASN A 87 29.27 11.42 -16.00
C ASN A 87 29.81 10.55 -14.86
N THR A 88 31.13 10.55 -14.66
CA THR A 88 31.75 9.81 -13.54
C THR A 88 31.28 10.33 -12.19
N ARG A 89 31.19 11.66 -12.03
CA ARG A 89 30.65 12.29 -10.79
C ARG A 89 29.17 11.96 -10.60
N ALA A 90 28.37 12.03 -11.66
CA ALA A 90 26.94 11.69 -11.59
C ALA A 90 26.73 10.22 -11.18
N ILE A 91 27.54 9.29 -11.71
CA ILE A 91 27.49 7.88 -11.34
C ILE A 91 27.87 7.67 -9.86
N GLN A 92 28.86 8.39 -9.34
CA GLN A 92 29.24 8.32 -7.92
C GLN A 92 28.11 8.80 -7.01
N GLU A 93 27.44 9.90 -7.36
CA GLU A 93 26.31 10.42 -6.59
C GLU A 93 25.12 9.44 -6.60
N LEU A 94 24.78 8.89 -7.77
CA LEU A 94 23.73 7.87 -7.90
C LEU A 94 24.03 6.61 -7.07
N ARG A 95 25.30 6.19 -7.01
CA ARG A 95 25.73 5.06 -6.16
C ARG A 95 25.51 5.38 -4.68
N LYS A 96 25.86 6.58 -4.24
CA LYS A 96 25.66 7.01 -2.85
C LYS A 96 24.17 7.05 -2.48
N GLN A 97 23.33 7.64 -3.33
CA GLN A 97 21.88 7.65 -3.15
C GLN A 97 21.28 6.23 -3.13
N THR A 98 21.81 5.33 -3.97
CA THR A 98 21.38 3.92 -3.98
C THR A 98 21.73 3.22 -2.67
N GLU A 99 22.92 3.48 -2.11
CA GLU A 99 23.33 2.92 -0.82
C GLU A 99 22.46 3.45 0.34
N GLU A 100 22.17 4.76 0.36
CA GLU A 100 21.28 5.38 1.35
C GLU A 100 19.86 4.80 1.27
N ASN A 101 19.30 4.68 0.06
CA ASN A 101 18.00 4.05 -0.16
C ASN A 101 17.98 2.59 0.28
N THR A 102 19.07 1.85 0.04
CA THR A 102 19.20 0.46 0.49
C THR A 102 19.15 0.35 2.01
N LYS A 103 19.85 1.24 2.72
CA LYS A 103 19.81 1.30 4.20
C LYS A 103 18.41 1.67 4.70
N ALA A 104 17.75 2.65 4.08
CA ALA A 104 16.39 3.04 4.45
C ALA A 104 15.39 1.88 4.26
N ILE A 105 15.50 1.12 3.17
CA ILE A 105 14.66 -0.07 2.92
C ILE A 105 14.89 -1.14 3.99
N GLN A 106 16.14 -1.37 4.41
CA GLN A 106 16.45 -2.34 5.47
C GLN A 106 15.81 -1.93 6.81
N GLU A 107 15.89 -0.65 7.17
CA GLU A 107 15.27 -0.14 8.41
C GLU A 107 13.73 -0.25 8.35
N LEU A 108 13.10 0.12 7.23
CA LEU A 108 11.66 -0.03 7.05
C LEU A 108 11.21 -1.50 7.15
N ARG A 109 12.01 -2.44 6.63
CA ARG A 109 11.72 -3.88 6.77
C ARG A 109 11.75 -4.32 8.23
N LYS A 110 12.74 -3.86 9.00
CA LYS A 110 12.84 -4.17 10.44
C LYS A 110 11.65 -3.60 11.22
N GLN A 111 11.29 -2.34 10.99
CA GLN A 111 10.11 -1.71 11.61
C GLN A 111 8.81 -2.45 11.24
N THR A 112 8.68 -2.90 9.99
CA THR A 112 7.52 -3.67 9.53
C THR A 112 7.43 -5.02 10.27
N GLU A 113 8.55 -5.70 10.48
CA GLU A 113 8.58 -6.96 11.23
C GLU A 113 8.21 -6.75 12.72
N GLU A 114 8.74 -5.69 13.34
CA GLU A 114 8.40 -5.32 14.73
C GLU A 114 6.91 -5.01 14.88
N ASN A 115 6.33 -4.23 13.96
CA ASN A 115 4.90 -3.93 13.93
C ASN A 115 4.06 -5.19 13.73
N THR A 116 4.46 -6.08 12.83
CA THR A 116 3.77 -7.36 12.61
C THR A 116 3.74 -8.19 13.90
N ARG A 117 4.86 -8.28 14.62
CA ARG A 117 4.93 -8.96 15.92
C ARG A 117 4.06 -8.27 16.99
N ALA A 118 4.00 -6.94 16.99
CA ALA A 118 3.16 -6.18 17.91
C ALA A 118 1.67 -6.42 17.66
N ILE A 119 1.23 -6.41 16.40
CA ILE A 119 -0.15 -6.71 15.99
C ILE A 119 -0.54 -8.12 16.44
N ALA A 120 0.30 -9.13 16.17
CA ALA A 120 0.03 -10.50 16.60
C ALA A 120 -0.07 -10.65 18.14
N ARG A 121 0.64 -9.82 18.92
CA ARG A 121 0.48 -9.77 20.38
C ARG A 121 -0.84 -9.14 20.79
N LEU A 122 -1.25 -8.06 20.13
CA LEU A 122 -2.52 -7.39 20.37
C LEU A 122 -3.72 -8.28 20.03
N GLU A 123 -3.69 -8.99 18.90
CA GLU A 123 -4.74 -9.94 18.51
C GLU A 123 -4.96 -11.01 19.59
N ARG A 124 -3.89 -11.62 20.09
CA ARG A 124 -3.98 -12.59 21.20
C ARG A 124 -4.50 -11.98 22.49
N ALA A 125 -4.19 -10.72 22.78
CA ALA A 125 -4.71 -10.03 23.95
C ALA A 125 -6.22 -9.76 23.81
N VAL A 126 -6.66 -9.35 22.62
CA VAL A 126 -8.07 -9.14 22.30
C VAL A 126 -8.85 -10.46 22.41
N GLU A 127 -8.35 -11.56 21.86
CA GLU A 127 -9.00 -12.88 22.01
C GLU A 127 -9.18 -13.29 23.48
N LYS A 128 -8.17 -13.04 24.33
CA LYS A 128 -8.25 -13.31 25.77
C LYS A 128 -9.31 -12.44 26.45
N LEU A 129 -9.39 -11.16 26.07
CA LEU A 129 -10.40 -10.24 26.59
C LEU A 129 -11.82 -10.65 26.19
N VAL A 130 -12.03 -11.05 24.93
CA VAL A 130 -13.33 -11.56 24.45
C VAL A 130 -13.78 -12.75 25.30
N LYS A 131 -12.91 -13.74 25.49
CA LYS A 131 -13.20 -14.91 26.34
C LYS A 131 -13.50 -14.53 27.79
N ALA A 132 -12.77 -13.56 28.35
CA ALA A 132 -13.00 -13.08 29.71
C ALA A 132 -14.36 -12.37 29.84
N VAL A 133 -14.74 -11.55 28.86
CA VAL A 133 -16.05 -10.88 28.80
C VAL A 133 -17.18 -11.90 28.67
N ASP A 134 -17.04 -12.91 27.81
CA ASP A 134 -18.05 -13.97 27.68
C ASP A 134 -18.22 -14.76 28.98
N SER A 135 -17.11 -15.12 29.64
CA SER A 135 -17.16 -15.77 30.95
C SER A 135 -17.84 -14.89 32.01
N LEU A 136 -17.59 -13.57 31.98
CA LEU A 136 -18.24 -12.63 32.89
C LEU A 136 -19.74 -12.56 32.62
N ASN A 137 -20.14 -12.42 31.35
CA ASN A 137 -21.54 -12.38 30.95
C ASN A 137 -22.30 -13.65 31.39
N ASN A 138 -21.70 -14.82 31.22
CA ASN A 138 -22.29 -16.09 31.68
C ASN A 138 -22.48 -16.12 33.20
N ARG A 139 -21.47 -15.67 33.96
CA ARG A 139 -21.57 -15.58 35.43
C ARG A 139 -22.63 -14.58 35.87
N VAL A 140 -22.70 -13.42 35.23
CA VAL A 140 -23.71 -12.39 35.50
C VAL A 140 -25.11 -12.92 35.19
N GLY A 141 -25.31 -13.57 34.04
CA GLY A 141 -26.60 -14.21 33.71
C GLY A 141 -27.00 -15.29 34.71
N GLY A 142 -26.04 -16.08 35.20
CA GLY A 142 -26.27 -17.03 36.30
C GLY A 142 -26.72 -16.35 37.59
N LEU A 143 -26.11 -15.22 37.96
CA LEU A 143 -26.52 -14.43 39.13
C LEU A 143 -27.91 -13.81 38.95
N GLU A 144 -28.24 -13.31 37.75
CA GLU A 144 -29.59 -12.78 37.45
C GLU A 144 -30.66 -13.87 37.65
N ASN A 145 -30.40 -15.10 37.21
CA ASN A 145 -31.32 -16.22 37.42
C ASN A 145 -31.47 -16.59 38.89
N THR A 146 -30.37 -16.75 39.63
CA THR A 146 -30.41 -17.04 41.08
C THR A 146 -31.15 -15.94 41.84
N PHE A 147 -30.92 -14.68 41.48
CA PHE A 147 -31.62 -13.56 42.09
C PHE A 147 -33.12 -13.55 41.76
N GLY A 148 -33.50 -13.96 40.55
CA GLY A 148 -34.89 -14.23 40.18
C GLY A 148 -35.57 -15.22 41.13
N LEU A 149 -34.96 -16.40 41.31
CA LEU A 149 -35.45 -17.46 42.20
C LEU A 149 -35.59 -16.99 43.65
N VAL A 150 -34.58 -16.27 44.18
CA VAL A 150 -34.64 -15.72 45.55
C VAL A 150 -35.79 -14.73 45.71
N ILE A 151 -36.07 -13.89 44.70
CA ILE A 151 -37.19 -12.95 44.76
C ILE A 151 -38.53 -13.70 44.65
N GLU A 152 -38.63 -14.72 43.82
CA GLU A 152 -39.82 -15.60 43.73
C GLU A 152 -40.13 -16.25 45.08
N ASP A 153 -39.13 -16.82 45.74
CA ASP A 153 -39.28 -17.46 47.06
C ASP A 153 -39.70 -16.46 48.14
N LEU A 154 -39.04 -15.30 48.20
CA LEU A 154 -39.40 -14.23 49.14
C LEU A 154 -40.83 -13.71 48.91
N VAL A 155 -41.26 -13.64 47.66
CA VAL A 155 -42.63 -13.25 47.32
C VAL A 155 -43.61 -14.34 47.76
N ARG A 156 -43.35 -15.61 47.41
CA ARG A 156 -44.20 -16.75 47.83
C ARG A 156 -44.38 -16.83 49.33
N GLU A 157 -43.31 -16.61 50.10
CA GLU A 157 -43.36 -16.60 51.56
C GLU A 157 -44.33 -15.54 52.12
N LYS A 158 -44.42 -14.36 51.49
CA LYS A 158 -45.24 -13.24 51.98
C LYS A 158 -46.65 -13.19 51.36
N LEU A 159 -46.88 -13.84 50.22
CA LEU A 159 -48.17 -13.85 49.53
C LEU A 159 -49.37 -14.31 50.40
N PRO A 160 -49.26 -15.32 51.28
CA PRO A 160 -50.37 -15.72 52.16
C PRO A 160 -50.94 -14.57 53.01
N SER A 161 -50.09 -13.65 53.47
CA SER A 161 -50.54 -12.49 54.24
C SER A 161 -51.32 -11.50 53.39
N TRP A 162 -50.91 -11.29 52.14
CA TRP A 162 -51.67 -10.46 51.20
C TRP A 162 -53.02 -11.11 50.86
N PHE A 163 -53.05 -12.41 50.57
CA PHE A 163 -54.29 -13.14 50.31
C PHE A 163 -55.28 -13.05 51.48
N ARG A 164 -54.81 -13.21 52.73
CA ARG A 164 -55.66 -13.05 53.92
C ARG A 164 -56.27 -11.65 54.05
N GLN A 165 -55.52 -10.60 53.70
CA GLN A 165 -56.06 -9.23 53.65
C GLN A 165 -57.16 -9.07 52.59
N GLN A 166 -57.15 -9.89 51.54
CA GLN A 166 -58.19 -9.94 50.51
C GLN A 166 -59.36 -10.87 50.88
N GLY A 167 -59.39 -11.45 52.09
CA GLY A 167 -60.39 -12.43 52.52
C GLY A 167 -60.15 -13.85 51.98
N VAL A 168 -58.96 -14.11 51.43
CA VAL A 168 -58.58 -15.43 50.90
C VAL A 168 -57.77 -16.18 51.95
N GLU A 169 -58.35 -17.25 52.51
CA GLU A 169 -57.64 -18.08 53.48
C GLU A 169 -56.72 -19.07 52.76
N VAL A 170 -55.42 -18.86 52.86
CA VAL A 170 -54.39 -19.71 52.27
C VAL A 170 -53.23 -19.86 53.25
N LYS A 171 -52.79 -21.11 53.48
CA LYS A 171 -51.67 -21.42 54.38
C LYS A 171 -50.31 -21.26 53.69
N GLU A 172 -50.22 -21.73 52.46
CA GLU A 172 -49.00 -21.72 51.66
C GLU A 172 -49.34 -21.48 50.18
N VAL A 173 -48.42 -20.81 49.48
CA VAL A 173 -48.58 -20.46 48.07
C VAL A 173 -47.47 -21.13 47.28
N SER A 174 -47.84 -21.96 46.32
CA SER A 174 -46.90 -22.72 45.48
C SER A 174 -47.18 -22.52 44.00
N GLY A 175 -46.15 -22.74 43.19
CA GLY A 175 -46.25 -22.73 41.72
C GLY A 175 -47.09 -23.90 41.20
N LYS A 176 -47.68 -23.73 40.02
CA LYS A 176 -48.46 -24.78 39.36
C LYS A 176 -48.29 -24.73 37.85
N VAL A 177 -48.19 -25.89 37.23
CA VAL A 177 -48.25 -26.06 35.78
C VAL A 177 -49.69 -26.38 35.37
N VAL A 178 -50.24 -25.58 34.46
CA VAL A 178 -51.53 -25.83 33.82
C VAL A 178 -51.28 -26.37 32.41
N GLN A 179 -51.78 -27.57 32.13
CA GLN A 179 -51.67 -28.18 30.80
C GLN A 179 -52.71 -27.58 29.85
N PHE A 180 -52.29 -27.06 28.70
CA PHE A 180 -53.18 -26.66 27.61
C PHE A 180 -52.64 -27.22 26.29
N GLU A 181 -53.33 -28.22 25.72
CA GLU A 181 -52.85 -28.98 24.56
C GLU A 181 -51.40 -29.48 24.79
N ASN A 182 -50.47 -29.11 23.90
CA ASN A 182 -49.06 -29.44 23.99
C ASN A 182 -48.23 -28.36 24.72
N LYS A 183 -48.87 -27.45 25.48
CA LYS A 183 -48.21 -26.36 26.20
C LYS A 183 -48.29 -26.56 27.71
N HIS A 184 -47.17 -26.34 28.38
CA HIS A 184 -47.07 -26.27 29.85
C HIS A 184 -47.11 -24.79 30.26
N LEU A 185 -48.22 -24.36 30.85
CA LEU A 185 -48.38 -22.99 31.33
C LEU A 185 -47.95 -22.95 32.79
N GLU A 186 -46.69 -22.62 33.03
CA GLU A 186 -46.14 -22.50 34.39
C GLU A 186 -46.48 -21.16 35.02
N PHE A 187 -47.01 -21.21 36.23
CA PHE A 187 -47.31 -20.04 37.05
C PHE A 187 -46.51 -20.11 38.34
N ASP A 188 -45.87 -19.00 38.72
CA ASP A 188 -45.02 -18.91 39.91
C ASP A 188 -45.83 -19.11 41.18
N PHE A 189 -47.14 -18.81 41.11
CA PHE A 189 -48.12 -19.28 42.07
C PHE A 189 -49.52 -19.55 41.50
N TYR A 190 -50.25 -20.44 42.17
CA TYR A 190 -51.66 -20.75 41.92
C TYR A 190 -52.41 -20.87 43.25
N VAL A 191 -53.50 -20.12 43.43
CA VAL A 191 -54.34 -20.20 44.63
C VAL A 191 -55.80 -20.33 44.21
N GLU A 192 -56.49 -21.32 44.75
CA GLU A 192 -57.90 -21.57 44.44
C GLU A 192 -58.73 -21.45 45.71
N GLN A 193 -59.78 -20.63 45.67
CA GLN A 193 -60.73 -20.44 46.75
C GLN A 193 -62.15 -20.42 46.19
N GLY A 194 -62.91 -21.49 46.44
CA GLY A 194 -64.26 -21.65 45.91
C GLY A 194 -64.30 -21.60 44.38
N ASN A 195 -64.94 -20.57 43.84
CA ASN A 195 -65.05 -20.36 42.38
C ASN A 195 -63.90 -19.52 41.79
N LYS A 196 -63.03 -18.93 42.62
CA LYS A 196 -61.96 -18.03 42.16
C LYS A 196 -60.63 -18.75 42.10
N VAL A 197 -59.88 -18.50 41.02
CA VAL A 197 -58.51 -18.99 40.84
C VAL A 197 -57.59 -17.80 40.58
N TYR A 198 -56.62 -17.61 41.46
CA TYR A 198 -55.58 -16.61 41.33
C TYR A 198 -54.36 -17.24 40.64
N LEU A 199 -54.00 -16.70 39.49
CA LEU A 199 -52.81 -17.11 38.73
C LEU A 199 -51.73 -16.04 38.84
N GLY A 200 -50.51 -16.47 39.16
CA GLY A 200 -49.43 -15.58 39.55
C GLY A 200 -48.20 -15.63 38.67
N GLU A 201 -47.57 -14.48 38.43
CA GLU A 201 -46.20 -14.40 37.94
C GLU A 201 -45.42 -13.30 38.66
N VAL A 202 -44.18 -13.59 39.03
CA VAL A 202 -43.25 -12.74 39.75
C VAL A 202 -42.15 -12.29 38.80
N LYS A 203 -41.82 -11.00 38.86
CA LYS A 203 -40.73 -10.42 38.08
C LYS A 203 -39.85 -9.52 38.92
N VAL A 204 -38.54 -9.74 38.85
CA VAL A 204 -37.57 -8.84 39.48
C VAL A 204 -37.74 -7.42 38.94
N THR A 205 -37.86 -7.26 37.61
CA THR A 205 -38.12 -5.97 36.95
C THR A 205 -39.33 -6.08 36.03
N LEU A 206 -40.29 -5.17 36.15
CA LEU A 206 -41.48 -5.16 35.29
C LEU A 206 -41.18 -4.56 33.90
N ARG A 207 -41.38 -5.33 32.84
CA ARG A 207 -41.28 -4.87 31.44
C ARG A 207 -42.60 -5.09 30.71
N GLU A 208 -42.84 -4.28 29.69
CA GLU A 208 -44.05 -4.39 28.84
C GLU A 208 -44.21 -5.78 28.23
N ARG A 209 -43.11 -6.38 27.75
CA ARG A 209 -43.10 -7.73 27.21
C ARG A 209 -43.53 -8.80 28.22
N ASP A 210 -43.25 -8.60 29.51
CA ASP A 210 -43.58 -9.56 30.56
C ASP A 210 -45.08 -9.53 30.84
N VAL A 211 -45.66 -8.33 30.87
CA VAL A 211 -47.12 -8.13 30.99
C VAL A 211 -47.88 -8.78 29.83
N LYS A 212 -47.46 -8.56 28.58
CA LYS A 212 -48.09 -9.17 27.39
C LYS A 212 -48.00 -10.69 27.40
N ARG A 213 -46.84 -11.24 27.77
CA ARG A 213 -46.62 -12.69 27.87
C ARG A 213 -47.48 -13.31 28.95
N PHE A 214 -47.52 -12.69 30.14
CA PHE A 214 -48.34 -13.17 31.24
C PHE A 214 -49.83 -13.14 30.88
N TYR A 215 -50.32 -12.03 30.30
CA TYR A 215 -51.69 -11.94 29.81
C TYR A 215 -52.05 -13.07 28.85
N SER A 216 -51.22 -13.29 27.82
CA SER A 216 -51.44 -14.35 26.83
C SER A 216 -51.47 -15.74 27.48
N LYS A 217 -50.59 -15.98 28.46
CA LYS A 217 -50.54 -17.22 29.23
C LYS A 217 -51.82 -17.43 30.06
N VAL A 218 -52.32 -16.39 30.72
CA VAL A 218 -53.58 -16.40 31.48
C VAL A 218 -54.78 -16.67 30.57
N GLU A 219 -54.84 -16.04 29.39
CA GLU A 219 -55.94 -16.26 28.44
C GLU A 219 -56.01 -17.72 27.95
N LEU A 220 -54.86 -18.40 27.82
CA LEU A 220 -54.84 -19.84 27.55
C LEU A 220 -55.30 -20.65 28.76
N ALA A 221 -54.88 -20.29 29.98
CA ALA A 221 -55.31 -20.97 31.20
C ALA A 221 -56.82 -20.85 31.44
N LYS A 222 -57.44 -19.71 31.11
CA LYS A 222 -58.90 -19.51 31.15
C LYS A 222 -59.67 -20.50 30.28
N LYS A 223 -59.09 -20.98 29.18
CA LYS A 223 -59.71 -22.01 28.31
C LYS A 223 -59.76 -23.38 28.99
N VAL A 224 -58.89 -23.63 29.96
CA VAL A 224 -58.87 -24.86 30.77
C VAL A 224 -59.78 -24.71 31.98
N LEU A 225 -59.72 -23.55 32.67
CA LEU A 225 -60.43 -23.24 33.91
C LEU A 225 -61.80 -22.59 33.65
N LYS A 226 -62.61 -23.16 32.75
CA LYS A 226 -63.84 -22.52 32.24
C LYS A 226 -64.92 -22.29 33.30
N ASP A 227 -64.92 -23.11 34.33
CA ASP A 227 -65.85 -23.06 35.46
C ASP A 227 -65.41 -22.07 36.55
N LYS A 228 -64.20 -21.49 36.45
CA LYS A 228 -63.60 -20.65 37.49
C LYS A 228 -63.48 -19.20 37.04
N GLU A 229 -63.63 -18.28 37.99
CA GLU A 229 -63.27 -16.88 37.82
C GLU A 229 -61.74 -16.72 37.99
N VAL A 230 -61.02 -16.53 36.88
CA VAL A 230 -59.57 -16.39 36.88
C VAL A 230 -59.15 -14.95 37.16
N VAL A 231 -58.40 -14.75 38.24
CA VAL A 231 -57.82 -13.46 38.65
C VAL A 231 -56.31 -13.46 38.38
N PRO A 232 -55.83 -12.79 37.33
CA PRO A 232 -54.41 -12.68 37.08
C PRO A 232 -53.74 -11.69 38.03
N VAL A 233 -52.65 -12.12 38.65
CA VAL A 233 -51.84 -11.32 39.58
C VAL A 233 -50.39 -11.32 39.10
N LEU A 234 -49.83 -10.14 38.87
CA LEU A 234 -48.42 -9.99 38.52
C LEU A 234 -47.71 -9.23 39.65
N VAL A 235 -46.68 -9.84 40.21
CA VAL A 235 -45.88 -9.28 41.29
C VAL A 235 -44.54 -8.80 40.75
N TYR A 236 -44.09 -7.63 41.19
CA TYR A 236 -42.77 -7.14 40.80
C TYR A 236 -42.01 -6.43 41.92
N ARG A 237 -40.67 -6.50 41.92
CA ARG A 237 -39.83 -5.90 42.98
C ARG A 237 -39.26 -4.53 42.62
N PHE A 238 -38.52 -4.42 41.52
CA PHE A 238 -37.83 -3.19 41.10
C PHE A 238 -38.65 -2.40 40.07
N LYS A 239 -38.29 -1.13 39.85
CA LYS A 239 -39.09 -0.19 39.03
C LYS A 239 -39.40 -0.73 37.62
N ALA A 240 -40.64 -0.51 37.17
CA ALA A 240 -40.94 -0.42 35.75
C ALA A 240 -40.20 0.80 35.19
N LYS A 241 -39.43 0.64 34.09
CA LYS A 241 -38.66 1.76 33.50
C LYS A 241 -39.56 2.89 32.94
N LYS A 242 -40.87 2.66 32.79
CA LYS A 242 -41.88 3.56 32.22
C LYS A 242 -43.24 3.26 32.89
N GLU A 243 -44.23 4.15 32.80
CA GLU A 243 -45.61 3.89 33.28
C GLU A 243 -46.38 2.89 32.39
N ILE A 244 -45.98 2.74 31.12
CA ILE A 244 -46.60 1.87 30.10
C ILE A 244 -46.91 0.44 30.59
N PRO A 245 -46.01 -0.31 31.26
CA PRO A 245 -46.32 -1.67 31.70
C PRO A 245 -47.44 -1.71 32.76
N LYS A 246 -47.59 -0.67 33.58
CA LYS A 246 -48.66 -0.58 34.58
C LYS A 246 -50.00 -0.29 33.92
N GLU A 247 -50.04 0.69 33.02
CA GLU A 247 -51.23 1.01 32.22
C GLU A 247 -51.71 -0.21 31.44
N LEU A 248 -50.77 -0.96 30.86
CA LEU A 248 -51.06 -2.18 30.11
C LEU A 248 -51.60 -3.31 31.01
N ALA A 249 -51.01 -3.49 32.21
CA ALA A 249 -51.51 -4.48 33.17
C ALA A 249 -52.95 -4.17 33.58
N LYS A 250 -53.24 -2.90 33.85
CA LYS A 250 -54.59 -2.43 34.17
C LYS A 250 -55.57 -2.65 33.03
N ALA A 251 -55.18 -2.32 31.79
CA ALA A 251 -56.02 -2.56 30.60
C ALA A 251 -56.34 -4.04 30.38
N TYR A 252 -55.43 -4.94 30.77
CA TYR A 252 -55.63 -6.40 30.71
C TYR A 252 -56.32 -7.00 31.93
N GLY A 253 -56.73 -6.19 32.90
CA GLY A 253 -57.35 -6.65 34.14
C GLY A 253 -56.40 -7.46 35.03
N ILE A 254 -55.09 -7.24 34.89
CA ILE A 254 -54.05 -7.85 35.73
C ILE A 254 -53.89 -7.04 37.00
N LYS A 255 -54.09 -7.68 38.16
CA LYS A 255 -53.75 -7.08 39.45
C LYS A 255 -52.23 -6.97 39.56
N LEU A 256 -51.74 -5.75 39.65
CA LEU A 256 -50.31 -5.48 39.66
C LEU A 256 -49.85 -5.16 41.10
N LEU A 257 -48.99 -6.02 41.65
CA LEU A 257 -48.47 -5.87 43.01
C LEU A 257 -47.00 -5.52 43.00
N LYS A 258 -46.62 -4.45 43.69
CA LYS A 258 -45.24 -4.12 43.97
C LYS A 258 -44.82 -4.70 45.31
N TYR A 259 -43.84 -5.60 45.30
CA TYR A 259 -43.23 -6.13 46.51
C TYR A 259 -42.25 -5.10 47.12
N MET A 260 -42.59 -4.54 48.28
CA MET A 260 -41.86 -3.47 48.96
C MET A 260 -40.93 -3.99 50.06
N LYS A 261 -39.93 -3.19 50.45
CA LYS A 261 -39.03 -3.53 51.57
C LYS A 261 -39.88 -3.74 52.83
N GLY A 262 -39.58 -4.78 53.61
CA GLY A 262 -40.37 -5.15 54.79
C GLY A 262 -41.44 -6.23 54.54
N GLY A 263 -41.52 -6.79 53.33
CA GLY A 263 -42.41 -7.93 53.07
C GLY A 263 -43.85 -7.55 52.73
N VAL A 264 -44.09 -6.30 52.34
CA VAL A 264 -45.42 -5.75 52.08
C VAL A 264 -45.68 -5.65 50.59
N PHE A 265 -46.92 -5.88 50.15
CA PHE A 265 -47.37 -5.69 48.78
C PHE A 265 -48.18 -4.40 48.66
N VAL A 266 -47.92 -3.62 47.62
CA VAL A 266 -48.70 -2.44 47.26
C VAL A 266 -49.32 -2.68 45.89
N GLU A 267 -50.64 -2.63 45.79
CA GLU A 267 -51.33 -2.68 44.50
C GLU A 267 -51.16 -1.34 43.77
N VAL A 268 -50.83 -1.39 42.48
CA VAL A 268 -50.44 -0.23 41.66
C VAL A 268 -51.33 -0.10 40.44
#